data_AF-A0A5C9E6U1-F1
#
_entry.id   AF-A0A5C9E6U1-F1
#
_cell.length_a   1.000
_cell.length_b   1.000
_cell.length_c   1.000
_cell.angle_alpha   90.00
_cell.angle_beta   90.00
_cell.angle_gamma   90.00
#
_symmetry.space_group_name_H-M   'P 1'
#
loop_
_entity.id
_entity.type
_entity.pdbx_description
1 polymer ?
#
loop_
_entity_poly.entity_id
_entity_poly.type
_entity_poly.pdbx_seq_one_letter_code
_entity_poly.pdbx_strand_id
1 'polypeptide(L)'
;MTENEPDMTCVPYAKRRRYYALTAVFLVVLGWVILYLWAVSPFLALIVIGFYLATNYFQAYCCYYQRCPYVGAFCPAISGIYLGNILASHLRKKNAEVSEKKFKLHKNLGVFSWFATVLFPLYWIYQFSLEFALLYFIFQLGHYVIFGLSVCPSCAIRDICPGGSLQRSVSNR
;
A
#
# COMPACT_ATOMS: atom_id res chain seq x y z
N MET A 1 19.27 19.77 9.07
CA MET A 1 17.85 19.48 8.80
C MET A 1 17.74 19.19 7.32
N THR A 2 17.29 17.99 6.94
CA THR A 2 17.04 17.71 5.51
C THR A 2 15.84 18.52 5.09
N GLU A 3 15.95 19.26 3.98
CA GLU A 3 15.01 20.22 3.39
C GLU A 3 13.58 19.69 3.09
N ASN A 4 13.22 18.50 3.58
CA ASN A 4 12.01 17.77 3.24
C ASN A 4 11.16 17.38 4.47
N GLU A 5 11.30 18.06 5.62
CA GLU A 5 10.35 17.82 6.72
C GLU A 5 9.00 18.47 6.40
N PRO A 6 7.92 17.68 6.21
CA PRO A 6 6.59 18.25 6.01
C PRO A 6 6.17 19.03 7.24
N ASP A 7 5.39 20.11 7.11
CA ASP A 7 4.81 20.79 8.26
C ASP A 7 3.82 19.84 8.98
N MET A 8 4.18 19.46 10.20
CA MET A 8 3.54 18.39 10.97
C MET A 8 2.44 18.89 11.92
N THR A 9 2.26 20.20 12.04
CA THR A 9 1.63 20.76 13.24
C THR A 9 0.09 20.71 13.27
N CYS A 10 -0.61 20.53 12.14
CA CYS A 10 -2.05 20.87 12.12
C CYS A 10 -3.00 20.01 11.27
N VAL A 11 -2.67 18.79 10.80
CA VAL A 11 -3.61 18.06 9.90
C VAL A 11 -4.18 16.77 10.53
N PRO A 12 -5.26 16.86 11.34
CA PRO A 12 -6.08 15.70 11.64
C PRO A 12 -6.64 15.14 10.33
N TYR A 13 -6.45 13.83 10.12
CA TYR A 13 -6.90 13.19 8.89
C TYR A 13 -8.42 13.05 8.88
N ALA A 14 -9.08 13.98 8.21
CA ALA A 14 -10.53 14.11 8.18
C ALA A 14 -11.26 12.85 7.67
N LYS A 15 -10.59 11.96 6.92
CA LYS A 15 -11.21 10.81 6.24
C LYS A 15 -10.80 9.44 6.80
N ARG A 16 -10.42 9.38 8.09
CA ARG A 16 -9.94 8.13 8.74
C ARG A 16 -10.92 6.96 8.59
N ARG A 17 -12.23 7.20 8.74
CA ARG A 17 -13.26 6.16 8.58
C ARG A 17 -13.30 5.58 7.15
N ARG A 18 -13.13 6.40 6.12
CA ARG A 18 -13.14 5.95 4.72
C ARG A 18 -11.91 5.08 4.42
N TYR A 19 -10.76 5.47 4.94
CA TYR A 19 -9.55 4.64 4.87
C TYR A 19 -9.77 3.25 5.49
N TYR A 20 -10.34 3.17 6.69
CA TYR A 20 -10.65 1.88 7.33
C TYR A 20 -11.66 1.05 6.55
N ALA A 21 -12.71 1.66 6.03
CA ALA A 21 -13.70 0.96 5.22
C ALA A 21 -13.09 0.38 3.94
N LEU A 22 -12.36 1.20 3.17
CA LEU A 22 -11.76 0.75 1.91
C LEU A 22 -10.76 -0.38 2.13
N THR A 23 -9.95 -0.30 3.18
CA THR A 23 -9.00 -1.37 3.41
C THR A 23 -9.64 -2.62 3.99
N ALA A 24 -10.64 -2.52 4.87
CA ALA A 24 -11.37 -3.71 5.30
C ALA A 24 -11.89 -4.48 4.08
N VAL A 25 -12.44 -3.76 3.10
CA VAL A 25 -12.90 -4.32 1.81
C VAL A 25 -11.75 -4.97 1.02
N PHE A 26 -10.58 -4.31 0.93
CA PHE A 26 -9.40 -4.90 0.30
C PHE A 26 -8.91 -6.18 1.01
N LEU A 27 -8.86 -6.18 2.34
CA LEU A 27 -8.40 -7.32 3.13
C LEU A 27 -9.34 -8.51 3.01
N VAL A 28 -10.66 -8.27 2.93
CA VAL A 28 -11.64 -9.32 2.66
C VAL A 28 -11.35 -9.95 1.30
N VAL A 29 -11.18 -9.15 0.24
CA VAL A 29 -10.87 -9.70 -1.09
C VAL A 29 -9.51 -10.40 -1.14
N LEU A 30 -8.49 -9.85 -0.50
CA LEU A 30 -7.18 -10.51 -0.37
C LEU A 30 -7.30 -11.85 0.35
N GLY A 31 -8.08 -11.91 1.44
CA GLY A 31 -8.37 -13.15 2.17
C GLY A 31 -9.08 -14.19 1.28
N TRP A 32 -10.09 -13.76 0.52
CA TRP A 32 -10.76 -14.62 -0.45
C TRP A 32 -9.81 -15.15 -1.52
N VAL A 33 -8.94 -14.31 -2.08
CA VAL A 33 -7.93 -14.73 -3.07
C VAL A 33 -6.94 -15.72 -2.47
N ILE A 34 -6.48 -15.49 -1.25
CA ILE A 34 -5.58 -16.41 -0.53
C ILE A 34 -6.26 -17.76 -0.32
N LEU A 35 -7.51 -17.79 0.16
CA LEU A 35 -8.26 -19.03 0.37
C LEU A 35 -8.52 -19.77 -0.94
N TYR A 36 -8.89 -19.04 -2.00
CA TYR A 36 -9.10 -19.60 -3.34
C TYR A 36 -7.82 -20.25 -3.89
N LEU A 37 -6.70 -19.53 -3.85
CA LEU A 37 -5.42 -20.07 -4.31
C LEU A 37 -4.93 -21.20 -3.40
N TRP A 38 -5.18 -21.16 -2.09
CA TRP A 38 -4.81 -22.21 -1.16
C TRP A 38 -5.52 -23.53 -1.48
N ALA A 39 -6.81 -23.47 -1.83
CA ALA A 39 -7.59 -24.64 -2.22
C ALA A 39 -7.03 -25.34 -3.47
N VAL A 40 -6.37 -24.59 -4.37
CA VAL A 40 -5.72 -25.14 -5.56
C VAL A 40 -4.28 -25.56 -5.29
N SER A 41 -3.49 -24.70 -4.64
CA SER A 41 -2.10 -24.93 -4.26
C SER A 41 -1.69 -24.03 -3.10
N PRO A 42 -1.40 -24.59 -1.91
CA PRO A 42 -0.91 -23.80 -0.76
C PRO A 42 0.32 -22.95 -1.08
N PHE A 43 1.17 -23.40 -1.99
CA PHE A 43 2.36 -22.67 -2.41
C PHE A 43 2.04 -21.34 -3.10
N LEU A 44 1.00 -21.30 -3.95
CA LEU A 44 0.57 -20.07 -4.61
C LEU A 44 0.05 -19.04 -3.59
N ALA A 45 -0.73 -19.49 -2.62
CA ALA A 45 -1.21 -18.64 -1.53
C ALA A 45 -0.06 -18.08 -0.68
N LEU A 46 0.94 -18.91 -0.35
CA LEU A 46 2.14 -18.47 0.38
C LEU A 46 2.93 -17.40 -0.40
N ILE A 47 3.04 -17.52 -1.72
CA ILE A 47 3.68 -16.49 -2.57
C ILE A 47 2.91 -15.16 -2.47
N VAL A 48 1.58 -15.17 -2.56
CA VAL A 48 0.75 -13.96 -2.44
C VAL A 48 0.92 -13.31 -1.06
N ILE A 49 0.91 -14.11 0.01
CA ILE A 49 1.19 -13.62 1.37
C ILE A 49 2.58 -13.00 1.44
N GLY A 50 3.59 -13.65 0.85
CA GLY A 50 4.96 -13.14 0.78
C GLY A 50 5.05 -11.78 0.09
N PHE A 51 4.42 -11.62 -1.08
CA PHE A 51 4.38 -10.33 -1.78
C PHE A 51 3.64 -9.25 -0.97
N TYR A 52 2.51 -9.60 -0.34
CA TYR A 52 1.80 -8.67 0.53
C TYR A 52 2.68 -8.21 1.70
N LEU A 53 3.31 -9.12 2.43
CA LEU A 53 4.20 -8.79 3.55
C LEU A 53 5.43 -7.98 3.11
N ALA A 54 6.04 -8.33 1.98
CA ALA A 54 7.15 -7.57 1.40
C ALA A 54 6.72 -6.13 1.09
N THR A 55 5.54 -5.96 0.48
CA THR A 55 4.98 -4.63 0.21
C THR A 55 4.79 -3.83 1.49
N ASN A 56 4.21 -4.44 2.53
CA ASN A 56 4.05 -3.81 3.84
C ASN A 56 5.38 -3.34 4.43
N TYR A 57 6.40 -4.19 4.39
CA TYR A 57 7.73 -3.88 4.91
C TYR A 57 8.40 -2.72 4.17
N PHE A 58 8.43 -2.77 2.84
CA PHE A 58 9.07 -1.73 2.03
C PHE A 58 8.34 -0.38 2.14
N GLN A 59 7.02 -0.39 2.19
CA GLN A 59 6.22 0.81 2.40
C GLN A 59 6.36 1.36 3.83
N ALA A 60 6.50 0.49 4.84
CA ALA A 60 6.76 0.90 6.22
C ALA A 60 8.07 1.71 6.32
N TYR A 61 9.14 1.25 5.66
CA TYR A 61 10.40 1.99 5.62
C TYR A 61 10.23 3.35 4.93
N CYS A 62 9.44 3.45 3.87
CA CYS A 62 9.14 4.74 3.23
C CYS A 62 8.40 5.69 4.18
N CYS A 63 7.36 5.20 4.86
CA CYS A 63 6.63 5.96 5.89
C CYS A 63 7.55 6.40 7.05
N TYR A 64 8.51 5.55 7.45
CA TYR A 64 9.52 5.86 8.46
C TYR A 64 10.50 6.95 7.98
N TYR A 65 11.12 6.77 6.81
CA TYR A 65 12.09 7.69 6.22
C TYR A 65 11.52 9.11 6.06
N GLN A 66 10.28 9.20 5.59
CA GLN A 66 9.56 10.48 5.40
C GLN A 66 9.03 11.08 6.70
N ARG A 67 9.31 10.46 7.85
CA ARG A 67 8.80 10.86 9.17
C ARG A 67 7.29 11.07 9.18
N CYS A 68 6.54 10.21 8.48
CA CYS A 68 5.10 10.40 8.29
C CYS A 68 4.36 10.67 9.62
N PRO A 69 3.50 11.70 9.70
CA PRO A 69 2.81 12.08 10.95
C PRO A 69 1.84 11.02 11.44
N TYR A 70 1.44 10.14 10.53
CA TYR A 70 0.39 9.16 10.77
C TYR A 70 0.92 7.79 11.23
N VAL A 71 2.25 7.64 11.36
CA VAL A 71 2.88 6.41 11.86
C VAL A 71 2.31 5.99 13.21
N GLY A 72 1.94 4.73 13.35
CA GLY A 72 1.25 4.20 14.54
C GLY A 72 -0.27 4.36 14.54
N ALA A 73 -0.84 5.24 13.71
CA ALA A 73 -2.30 5.39 13.57
C ALA A 73 -2.81 4.83 12.22
N PHE A 74 -2.29 5.35 11.11
CA PHE A 74 -2.61 4.90 9.76
C PHE A 74 -1.46 5.25 8.79
N CYS A 75 -1.11 4.39 7.85
CA CYS A 75 -0.10 4.71 6.82
C CYS A 75 -0.76 4.33 5.49
N PRO A 76 -1.29 5.32 4.73
CA PRO A 76 -2.03 5.00 3.53
C PRO A 76 -1.15 4.47 2.40
N ALA A 77 0.20 4.49 2.54
CA ALA A 77 1.16 3.86 1.62
C ALA A 77 0.75 3.94 0.14
N ILE A 78 1.16 2.98 -0.69
CA ILE A 78 0.46 2.74 -1.96
C ILE A 78 -0.80 1.97 -1.60
N SER A 79 -1.96 2.65 -1.61
CA SER A 79 -3.28 1.99 -1.59
C SER A 79 -3.73 1.36 -0.26
N GLY A 80 -3.18 1.79 0.87
CA GLY A 80 -3.66 1.46 2.20
C GLY A 80 -3.21 0.10 2.67
N ILE A 81 -1.90 -0.11 2.71
CA ILE A 81 -1.28 -1.41 3.05
C ILE A 81 -1.12 -1.53 4.58
N TYR A 82 -1.79 -2.53 5.20
CA TYR A 82 -2.29 -2.46 6.59
C TYR A 82 -1.40 -2.88 7.73
N LEU A 83 -0.17 -3.29 7.45
CA LEU A 83 0.86 -3.52 8.47
C LEU A 83 1.94 -2.44 8.39
N GLY A 84 1.92 -1.60 7.35
CA GLY A 84 2.91 -0.56 7.14
C GLY A 84 3.00 0.44 8.30
N ASN A 85 1.87 0.79 8.92
CA ASN A 85 1.82 1.71 10.06
C ASN A 85 2.45 1.14 11.33
N ILE A 86 2.18 -0.14 11.64
CA ILE A 86 2.73 -0.84 12.82
C ILE A 86 4.22 -1.07 12.61
N LEU A 87 4.62 -1.57 11.44
CA LEU A 87 6.03 -1.77 11.10
C LEU A 87 6.79 -0.45 11.09
N ALA A 88 6.22 0.64 10.57
CA ALA A 88 6.86 1.96 10.61
C ALA A 88 7.00 2.47 12.04
N SER A 89 6.01 2.21 12.92
CA SER A 89 6.12 2.57 14.34
C SER A 89 7.24 1.79 15.02
N HIS A 90 7.42 0.52 14.67
CA HIS A 90 8.50 -0.31 15.19
C HIS A 90 9.87 0.17 14.71
N LEU A 91 10.02 0.47 13.41
CA LEU A 91 11.24 1.04 12.84
C LEU A 91 11.61 2.38 13.52
N ARG A 92 10.59 3.20 13.82
CA ARG A 92 10.78 4.45 14.57
C ARG A 92 11.28 4.23 15.98
N LYS A 93 10.68 3.29 16.73
CA LYS A 93 11.14 2.95 18.10
C LYS A 93 12.58 2.44 18.13
N LYS A 94 13.00 1.72 17.09
CA LYS A 94 14.36 1.20 16.96
C LYS A 94 15.39 2.21 16.45
N ASN A 95 14.99 3.45 16.16
CA ASN A 95 15.86 4.46 15.54
C ASN A 95 16.62 3.91 14.32
N ALA A 96 15.91 3.18 13.43
CA ALA A 96 16.53 2.55 12.28
C ALA A 96 17.29 3.57 11.42
N GLU A 97 18.43 3.19 10.86
CA GLU A 97 19.28 4.09 10.09
C GLU A 97 18.53 4.65 8.86
N VAL A 98 18.56 5.97 8.71
CA VAL A 98 17.90 6.69 7.62
C VAL A 98 18.94 6.95 6.52
N SER A 99 18.74 6.35 5.35
CA SER A 99 19.58 6.55 4.17
C SER A 99 18.74 6.76 2.91
N GLU A 100 19.08 7.78 2.12
CA GLU A 100 18.38 8.09 0.85
C GLU A 100 18.50 6.95 -0.16
N LYS A 101 19.68 6.30 -0.23
CA LYS A 101 19.89 5.13 -1.09
C LYS A 101 18.97 3.98 -0.69
N LYS A 102 18.85 3.71 0.62
CA LYS A 102 17.91 2.71 1.15
C LYS A 102 16.46 3.10 0.84
N PHE A 103 16.10 4.38 0.96
CA PHE A 103 14.77 4.88 0.62
C PHE A 103 14.42 4.65 -0.86
N LYS A 104 15.28 5.04 -1.79
CA LYS A 104 15.06 4.83 -3.23
C LYS A 104 14.87 3.33 -3.54
N LEU A 105 15.68 2.47 -2.93
CA LEU A 105 15.55 1.02 -3.08
C LEU A 105 14.20 0.51 -2.53
N HIS A 106 13.85 0.84 -1.29
CA HIS A 106 12.59 0.40 -0.67
C HIS A 106 11.37 0.95 -1.41
N LYS A 107 11.44 2.18 -1.92
CA LYS A 107 10.38 2.75 -2.76
C LYS A 107 10.13 1.91 -4.01
N ASN A 108 11.20 1.56 -4.74
CA ASN A 108 11.09 0.77 -5.97
C ASN A 108 10.64 -0.67 -5.68
N LEU A 109 11.22 -1.32 -4.66
CA LEU A 109 10.82 -2.66 -4.24
C LEU A 109 9.38 -2.69 -3.72
N GLY A 110 8.94 -1.63 -3.04
CA GLY A 110 7.57 -1.47 -2.58
C GLY A 110 6.56 -1.34 -3.73
N VAL A 111 6.91 -0.64 -4.81
CA VAL A 111 6.08 -0.57 -6.03
C VAL A 111 6.05 -1.93 -6.72
N PHE A 112 7.21 -2.58 -6.88
CA PHE A 112 7.31 -3.88 -7.54
C PHE A 112 6.52 -4.97 -6.79
N SER A 113 6.71 -5.07 -5.46
CA SER A 113 5.98 -6.03 -4.63
C SER A 113 4.48 -5.77 -4.60
N TRP A 114 4.05 -4.50 -4.66
CA TRP A 114 2.65 -4.15 -4.83
C TRP A 114 2.09 -4.67 -6.16
N PHE A 115 2.77 -4.43 -7.29
CA PHE A 115 2.38 -4.98 -8.58
C PHE A 115 2.33 -6.51 -8.56
N ALA A 116 3.33 -7.16 -7.94
CA ALA A 116 3.35 -8.61 -7.79
C ALA A 116 2.14 -9.12 -6.99
N THR A 117 1.76 -8.42 -5.91
CA THR A 117 0.57 -8.74 -5.09
C THR A 117 -0.73 -8.68 -5.91
N VAL A 118 -0.79 -7.86 -6.96
CA VAL A 118 -1.99 -7.73 -7.82
C VAL A 118 -1.94 -8.67 -9.02
N LEU A 119 -0.84 -8.63 -9.78
CA LEU A 119 -0.74 -9.32 -11.06
C LEU A 119 -0.54 -10.83 -10.91
N PHE A 120 0.18 -11.28 -9.87
CA PHE A 120 0.38 -12.71 -9.63
C PHE A 120 -0.93 -13.47 -9.39
N PRO A 121 -1.80 -13.08 -8.43
CA PRO A 121 -3.07 -13.76 -8.27
C PRO A 121 -3.98 -13.57 -9.49
N LEU A 122 -3.95 -12.41 -10.17
CA LEU A 122 -4.74 -12.22 -11.39
C LEU A 122 -4.38 -13.25 -12.47
N TYR A 123 -3.09 -13.46 -12.73
CA TYR A 123 -2.61 -14.45 -13.68
C TYR A 123 -3.10 -15.85 -13.32
N TRP A 124 -2.94 -16.28 -12.07
CA TRP A 124 -3.33 -17.63 -11.65
C TRP A 124 -4.84 -17.82 -11.62
N ILE A 125 -5.60 -16.85 -11.12
CA ILE A 125 -7.07 -16.90 -11.16
C ILE A 125 -7.55 -16.98 -12.62
N TYR A 126 -6.93 -16.27 -13.56
CA TYR A 126 -7.25 -16.35 -14.98
C TYR A 126 -7.04 -17.76 -15.57
N GLN A 127 -6.00 -18.48 -15.14
CA GLN A 127 -5.79 -19.87 -15.56
C GLN A 127 -6.89 -20.82 -15.08
N PHE A 128 -7.60 -20.49 -13.99
CA PHE A 128 -8.63 -21.34 -13.40
C PHE A 128 -10.06 -20.90 -13.73
N SER A 129 -10.32 -19.59 -13.82
CA SER A 129 -11.62 -19.01 -14.12
C SER A 129 -11.49 -17.57 -14.64
N LEU A 130 -11.90 -17.35 -15.89
CA LEU A 130 -11.95 -16.03 -16.50
C LEU A 130 -12.88 -15.08 -15.73
N GLU A 131 -14.04 -15.57 -15.29
CA GLU A 131 -15.05 -14.76 -14.58
C GLU A 131 -14.48 -14.20 -13.27
N PHE A 132 -13.82 -15.04 -12.47
CA PHE A 132 -13.18 -14.58 -11.23
C PHE A 132 -12.00 -13.66 -11.49
N ALA A 133 -11.25 -13.87 -12.57
CA ALA A 133 -10.15 -12.97 -12.93
C ALA A 133 -10.66 -11.57 -13.30
N LEU A 134 -11.73 -11.50 -14.09
CA LEU A 134 -12.37 -10.23 -14.44
C LEU A 134 -12.94 -9.53 -13.21
N LEU A 135 -13.65 -10.26 -12.34
CA LEU A 135 -14.20 -9.71 -11.10
C LEU A 135 -13.08 -9.17 -10.19
N TYR A 136 -12.01 -9.94 -10.00
CA TYR A 136 -10.84 -9.53 -9.24
C TYR A 136 -10.17 -8.29 -9.83
N PHE A 137 -9.98 -8.24 -11.15
CA PHE A 137 -9.41 -7.10 -11.85
C PHE A 137 -10.26 -5.83 -11.68
N ILE A 138 -11.58 -5.92 -11.91
CA ILE A 138 -12.52 -4.80 -11.74
C ILE A 138 -12.48 -4.30 -10.30
N PHE A 139 -12.49 -5.21 -9.32
CA PHE A 139 -12.42 -4.85 -7.92
C PHE A 139 -11.11 -4.12 -7.59
N GLN A 140 -9.96 -4.64 -8.03
CA GLN A 140 -8.66 -4.02 -7.79
C GLN A 140 -8.60 -2.63 -8.43
N LEU A 141 -9.01 -2.51 -9.69
CA LEU A 141 -9.06 -1.23 -10.39
C LEU A 141 -9.94 -0.23 -9.65
N GLY A 142 -11.17 -0.63 -9.30
CA GLY A 142 -12.11 0.19 -8.54
C GLY A 142 -11.55 0.61 -7.18
N HIS A 143 -10.95 -0.32 -6.43
CA HIS A 143 -10.32 -0.04 -5.15
C HIS A 143 -9.21 1.01 -5.30
N TYR A 144 -8.28 0.83 -6.24
CA TYR A 144 -7.16 1.74 -6.44
C TYR A 144 -7.61 3.12 -6.92
N VAL A 145 -8.60 3.20 -7.80
CA VAL A 145 -9.19 4.46 -8.25
C VAL A 145 -9.87 5.17 -7.09
N ILE A 146 -10.76 4.49 -6.35
CA ILE A 146 -11.48 5.09 -5.22
C ILE A 146 -10.49 5.52 -4.13
N PHE A 147 -9.49 4.71 -3.80
CA PHE A 147 -8.47 5.05 -2.82
C PHE A 147 -7.64 6.26 -3.28
N GLY A 148 -7.16 6.24 -4.53
CA GLY A 148 -6.38 7.31 -5.12
C GLY A 148 -7.13 8.65 -5.19
N LEU A 149 -8.44 8.63 -5.44
CA LEU A 149 -9.26 9.84 -5.52
C LEU A 149 -9.78 10.32 -4.16
N SER A 150 -10.00 9.43 -3.20
CA SER A 150 -10.65 9.79 -1.93
C SER A 150 -9.69 9.94 -0.75
N VAL A 151 -8.61 9.16 -0.71
CA VAL A 151 -7.67 9.04 0.42
C VAL A 151 -6.36 9.80 0.15
N CYS A 152 -5.75 9.60 -1.02
CA CYS A 152 -4.46 10.22 -1.37
C CYS A 152 -4.45 11.77 -1.38
N PRO A 153 -5.50 12.49 -1.85
CA PRO A 153 -5.43 13.95 -1.94
C PRO A 153 -5.35 14.63 -0.57
N SER A 154 -5.81 13.94 0.47
CA SER A 154 -5.81 14.42 1.86
C SER A 154 -4.58 13.96 2.64
N CYS A 155 -3.62 13.28 2.01
CA CYS A 155 -2.41 12.80 2.67
C CYS A 155 -1.33 13.89 2.71
N ALA A 156 -0.73 14.14 3.87
CA ALA A 156 0.29 15.17 4.08
C ALA A 156 1.59 14.91 3.28
N ILE A 157 1.87 13.66 2.94
CA ILE A 157 3.07 13.24 2.19
C ILE A 157 2.76 12.93 0.72
N ARG A 158 1.59 13.36 0.19
CA ARG A 158 1.18 13.07 -1.19
C ARG A 158 2.21 13.56 -2.21
N ASP A 159 2.96 14.61 -1.87
CA ASP A 159 3.91 15.20 -2.80
C ASP A 159 5.21 14.41 -2.94
N ILE A 160 5.43 13.43 -2.06
CA ILE A 160 6.68 12.67 -1.98
C ILE A 160 6.44 11.18 -2.16
N CYS A 161 5.24 10.67 -1.80
CA CYS A 161 4.93 9.25 -1.94
C CYS A 161 4.62 8.88 -3.40
N PRO A 162 4.94 7.64 -3.85
CA PRO A 162 4.68 7.19 -5.21
C PRO A 162 3.21 7.35 -5.64
N GLY A 163 2.27 7.03 -4.74
CA GLY A 163 0.84 7.12 -5.02
C GLY A 163 0.34 8.55 -5.25
N GLY A 164 0.79 9.51 -4.45
CA GLY A 164 0.39 10.91 -4.61
C GLY A 164 1.10 11.60 -5.78
N SER A 165 2.32 11.18 -6.13
CA SER A 165 2.99 11.60 -7.37
C SER A 165 2.19 11.19 -8.60
N LEU A 166 1.75 9.93 -8.68
CA LEU A 166 0.89 9.45 -9.78
C LEU A 166 -0.43 10.22 -9.86
N GLN A 167 -1.06 10.51 -8.72
CA GLN A 167 -2.30 11.26 -8.66
C GLN A 167 -2.16 12.70 -9.20
N ARG A 168 -1.07 13.40 -8.88
CA ARG A 168 -0.83 14.76 -9.38
C ARG A 168 -0.67 14.83 -10.90
N SER A 169 -0.02 13.83 -11.49
CA SER A 169 0.08 13.73 -12.95
C SER A 169 -1.28 13.60 -13.64
N VAL A 170 -2.28 13.04 -12.95
CA VAL A 170 -3.67 12.91 -13.46
C VAL A 170 -4.50 14.16 -13.15
N SER A 171 -4.30 14.79 -11.99
CA SER A 171 -5.11 15.93 -11.51
C SER A 171 -4.71 17.31 -12.07
N ASN A 172 -3.52 17.44 -12.67
CA ASN A 172 -3.05 18.69 -13.30
C ASN A 172 -3.48 18.81 -14.79
N ARG A 173 -4.46 18.02 -15.22
CA ARG A 173 -5.22 18.20 -16.46
C ARG A 173 -6.63 18.66 -16.12
#